data_AF-A0A349QTT4-F1
#
_entry.id   AF-A0A349QTT4-F1
#
_cell.length_a   1.000
_cell.length_b   1.000
_cell.length_c   1.000
_cell.angle_alpha   90.00
_cell.angle_beta   90.00
_cell.angle_gamma   90.00
#
_symmetry.space_group_name_H-M   'P 1'
#
loop_
_entity.id
_entity.type
_entity.pdbx_description
1 polymer ?
#
loop_
_entity_poly.entity_id
_entity_poly.type
_entity_poly.pdbx_seq_one_letter_code
_entity_poly.pdbx_strand_id
1 'polypeptide(L)'
;MVLEFLGAAHEVTGSCHYLSFGDKHILIDCGMEQGPDLYTNQEIPVNAAMIDYVFVTHAHIDHSGLLPLLYNHGFRGKIYCTLATNELCNIMLKDSAHIQMFEAEWRNRKAKRAGKPEVVPLYDMNDAMSVLSHFVPCDYQKKIKVCDGLEVRFVDAGHLLGSSSIEMWVQDDDGTEVKLAFSGDIGPGNRPLIKDPEYIKDADYVIMESTYGDRKHNTPPDFAIALAKVIKETLYERGGNLVIPAFSVGRTQEMLYFIRRIKSEHLLPEFENFEVYIDSPLAVEATSIFNKSVEECFDEDARALVQQGINPIGFPGLKMAITSDESKMINFNDNPKVIISASGMCEAGRIRHHLKHNLWRKDSTILFVGYQVPGTLGFSLLNGAKEVRLFGETIDVAARIENLPGISGHADVEQLTKWAAAFENKPKKVFVVHGEDKVTEQFADHLKDTLGYDAYAPFPGDAFDLVTGEQVREGSKERAEKKTTEKSRAASNVFARLLAAGQRLLTVINKCEGMPNKELGKFADQINALCNKWDR
;
A
#
# COMPACT_ATOMS: atom_id res chain seq x y z
N MET A 1 -13.47 13.36 -27.00
CA MET A 1 -12.56 12.98 -25.89
C MET A 1 -13.36 12.50 -24.67
N VAL A 2 -13.07 11.30 -24.14
CA VAL A 2 -13.80 10.71 -22.99
C VAL A 2 -12.84 10.28 -21.88
N LEU A 3 -13.14 10.69 -20.64
CA LEU A 3 -12.48 10.23 -19.41
C LEU A 3 -13.38 9.26 -18.66
N GLU A 4 -12.83 8.13 -18.24
CA GLU A 4 -13.50 7.07 -17.51
C GLU A 4 -12.75 6.71 -16.23
N PHE A 5 -13.48 6.48 -15.14
CA PHE A 5 -12.96 6.13 -13.82
C PHE A 5 -13.06 4.62 -13.61
N LEU A 6 -11.93 3.89 -13.61
CA LEU A 6 -11.94 2.42 -13.55
C LEU A 6 -11.70 1.87 -12.15
N GLY A 7 -10.90 2.56 -11.34
CA GLY A 7 -10.53 2.17 -9.97
C GLY A 7 -10.17 3.36 -9.07
N ALA A 8 -10.04 3.11 -7.76
CA ALA A 8 -9.95 4.14 -6.70
C ALA A 8 -11.10 5.17 -6.73
N ALA A 9 -12.27 4.76 -7.21
CA ALA A 9 -13.51 5.53 -7.18
C ALA A 9 -14.34 5.06 -5.98
N HIS A 10 -14.49 5.90 -4.94
CA HIS A 10 -15.00 5.52 -3.61
C HIS A 10 -14.12 4.50 -2.85
N GLU A 11 -12.86 4.37 -3.25
CA GLU A 11 -11.85 3.49 -2.66
C GLU A 11 -10.47 4.18 -2.62
N VAL A 12 -9.56 3.67 -1.78
CA VAL A 12 -8.23 4.25 -1.52
C VAL A 12 -7.10 3.50 -2.24
N THR A 13 -7.41 2.47 -3.04
CA THR A 13 -6.38 1.67 -3.72
C THR A 13 -6.84 1.27 -5.10
N GLY A 14 -5.90 0.86 -5.97
CA GLY A 14 -6.23 0.40 -7.32
C GLY A 14 -6.53 1.55 -8.28
N SER A 15 -5.82 2.68 -8.15
CA SER A 15 -5.99 3.84 -9.01
C SER A 15 -5.82 3.46 -10.48
N CYS A 16 -6.85 3.73 -11.28
CA CYS A 16 -6.80 3.52 -12.72
C CYS A 16 -7.86 4.40 -13.40
N HIS A 17 -7.41 5.23 -14.32
CA HIS A 17 -8.25 6.11 -15.12
C HIS A 17 -7.98 5.87 -16.60
N TYR A 18 -9.03 5.88 -17.40
CA TYR A 18 -8.92 5.66 -18.83
C TYR A 18 -9.32 6.91 -19.60
N LEU A 19 -8.44 7.38 -20.48
CA LEU A 19 -8.66 8.54 -21.34
C LEU A 19 -8.60 8.10 -22.80
N SER A 20 -9.59 8.54 -23.58
CA SER A 20 -9.62 8.33 -25.03
C SER A 20 -9.83 9.65 -25.78
N PHE A 21 -9.07 9.85 -26.85
CA PHE A 21 -9.22 10.95 -27.80
C PHE A 21 -8.75 10.49 -29.18
N GLY A 22 -9.41 10.93 -30.25
CA GLY A 22 -9.14 10.41 -31.60
C GLY A 22 -9.10 8.87 -31.64
N ASP A 23 -7.98 8.31 -32.08
CA ASP A 23 -7.69 6.87 -32.11
C ASP A 23 -6.80 6.40 -30.94
N LYS A 24 -6.55 7.25 -29.94
CA LYS A 24 -5.62 7.01 -28.84
C LYS A 24 -6.32 6.51 -27.59
N HIS A 25 -5.66 5.57 -26.91
CA HIS A 25 -6.12 4.96 -25.67
C HIS A 25 -5.04 5.04 -24.59
N ILE A 26 -5.38 5.68 -23.47
CA ILE A 26 -4.41 6.08 -22.45
C ILE A 26 -4.90 5.63 -21.07
N LEU A 27 -3.95 5.19 -20.24
CA LEU A 27 -4.18 5.01 -18.82
C LEU A 27 -3.42 6.05 -17.99
N ILE A 28 -4.06 6.53 -16.93
CA ILE A 28 -3.40 7.25 -15.85
C ILE A 28 -3.50 6.37 -14.61
N ASP A 29 -2.33 5.92 -14.15
CA ASP A 29 -2.11 4.83 -13.21
C ASP A 29 -2.71 3.48 -13.65
N CYS A 30 -2.16 2.41 -13.09
CA CYS A 30 -2.59 1.02 -13.27
C CYS A 30 -2.28 0.27 -11.97
N GLY A 31 -3.03 0.63 -10.94
CA GLY A 31 -2.85 0.20 -9.56
C GLY A 31 -3.42 -1.16 -9.23
N MET A 32 -2.80 -1.86 -8.27
CA MET A 32 -3.33 -3.08 -7.68
C MET A 32 -4.07 -2.75 -6.39
N GLU A 33 -5.32 -3.20 -6.28
CA GLU A 33 -6.11 -3.06 -5.06
C GLU A 33 -5.46 -3.76 -3.87
N GLN A 34 -5.58 -3.13 -2.69
CA GLN A 34 -5.13 -3.71 -1.43
C GLN A 34 -6.24 -3.61 -0.39
N GLY A 35 -6.62 -4.75 0.19
CA GLY A 35 -7.66 -4.82 1.22
C GLY A 35 -8.96 -5.44 0.68
N PRO A 36 -10.11 -5.20 1.35
CA PRO A 36 -11.39 -5.72 0.91
C PRO A 36 -11.99 -4.85 -0.20
N ASP A 37 -12.29 -5.46 -1.36
CA ASP A 37 -13.04 -4.83 -2.46
C ASP A 37 -14.39 -4.30 -1.93
N LEU A 38 -14.62 -2.99 -2.02
CA LEU A 38 -15.90 -2.37 -1.61
C LEU A 38 -16.85 -2.28 -2.79
N TYR A 39 -16.33 -2.05 -4.00
CA TYR A 39 -17.01 -2.00 -5.28
C TYR A 39 -16.36 -2.95 -6.30
N THR A 40 -17.07 -3.29 -7.38
CA THR A 40 -16.48 -4.10 -8.45
C THR A 40 -15.78 -3.17 -9.44
N ASN A 41 -14.45 -3.21 -9.48
CA ASN A 41 -13.69 -2.46 -10.46
C ASN A 41 -14.11 -2.80 -11.89
N GLN A 42 -14.10 -1.78 -12.73
CA GLN A 42 -14.39 -1.96 -14.14
C GLN A 42 -13.13 -2.45 -14.85
N GLU A 43 -13.33 -3.40 -15.77
CA GLU A 43 -12.28 -3.79 -16.69
C GLU A 43 -11.91 -2.61 -17.60
N ILE A 44 -10.65 -2.56 -18.04
CA ILE A 44 -10.22 -1.59 -19.04
C ILE A 44 -11.09 -1.79 -20.29
N PRO A 45 -11.73 -0.73 -20.84
CA PRO A 45 -12.78 -0.86 -21.86
C PRO A 45 -12.25 -1.30 -23.24
N VAL A 46 -10.93 -1.47 -23.37
CA VAL A 46 -10.24 -1.91 -24.58
C VAL A 46 -9.26 -3.03 -24.25
N ASN A 47 -8.92 -3.82 -25.26
CA ASN A 47 -7.84 -4.79 -25.14
C ASN A 47 -6.52 -4.08 -24.76
N ALA A 48 -5.72 -4.67 -23.87
CA ALA A 48 -4.46 -4.07 -23.43
C ALA A 48 -3.49 -3.75 -24.58
N ALA A 49 -3.55 -4.50 -25.70
CA ALA A 49 -2.75 -4.23 -26.90
C ALA A 49 -3.15 -2.94 -27.64
N MET A 50 -4.34 -2.40 -27.39
CA MET A 50 -4.82 -1.13 -27.95
C MET A 50 -4.33 0.09 -27.15
N ILE A 51 -3.79 -0.10 -25.95
CA ILE A 51 -3.36 1.01 -25.10
C ILE A 51 -2.00 1.54 -25.59
N ASP A 52 -1.97 2.81 -25.95
CA ASP A 52 -0.79 3.47 -26.51
C ASP A 52 0.18 3.91 -25.40
N TYR A 53 -0.37 4.50 -24.35
CA TYR A 53 0.41 5.17 -23.30
C TYR A 53 -0.17 4.91 -21.92
N VAL A 54 0.73 4.78 -20.94
CA VAL A 54 0.39 4.79 -19.52
C VAL A 54 1.18 5.90 -18.85
N PHE A 55 0.54 6.67 -17.99
CA PHE A 55 1.19 7.70 -17.18
C PHE A 55 1.10 7.30 -15.71
N VAL A 56 2.23 7.21 -15.02
CA VAL A 56 2.29 6.77 -13.62
C VAL A 56 2.65 7.96 -12.74
N THR A 57 1.78 8.27 -11.78
CA THR A 57 1.95 9.38 -10.84
C THR A 57 3.10 9.13 -9.87
N HIS A 58 3.16 7.93 -9.31
CA HIS A 58 4.21 7.50 -8.39
C HIS A 58 4.29 5.96 -8.25
N ALA A 59 5.32 5.48 -7.55
CA ALA A 59 5.70 4.08 -7.56
C ALA A 59 4.90 3.15 -6.63
N HIS A 60 3.95 3.64 -5.83
CA HIS A 60 3.19 2.75 -4.97
C HIS A 60 2.39 1.70 -5.77
N ILE A 61 2.18 0.53 -5.16
CA ILE A 61 1.61 -0.64 -5.84
C ILE A 61 0.13 -0.43 -6.18
N ASP A 62 -0.57 0.38 -5.41
CA ASP A 62 -1.93 0.86 -5.66
C ASP A 62 -2.04 1.90 -6.79
N HIS A 63 -0.92 2.29 -7.41
CA HIS A 63 -0.87 3.12 -8.63
C HIS A 63 -0.13 2.46 -9.80
N SER A 64 0.77 1.51 -9.53
CA SER A 64 1.64 0.89 -10.55
C SER A 64 1.58 -0.64 -10.61
N GLY A 65 0.94 -1.28 -9.61
CA GLY A 65 1.08 -2.70 -9.33
C GLY A 65 0.48 -3.66 -10.35
N LEU A 66 -0.41 -3.20 -11.24
CA LEU A 66 -0.98 -4.01 -12.32
C LEU A 66 -0.30 -3.81 -13.67
N LEU A 67 0.73 -2.96 -13.77
CA LEU A 67 1.50 -2.81 -15.01
C LEU A 67 2.06 -4.15 -15.55
N PRO A 68 2.60 -5.07 -14.73
CA PRO A 68 3.04 -6.38 -15.24
C PRO A 68 1.88 -7.22 -15.80
N LEU A 69 0.69 -7.17 -15.19
CA LEU A 69 -0.50 -7.85 -15.68
C LEU A 69 -0.95 -7.25 -17.02
N LEU A 70 -0.91 -5.92 -17.14
CA LEU A 70 -1.22 -5.21 -18.38
C LEU A 70 -0.32 -5.65 -19.53
N TYR A 71 0.99 -5.79 -19.25
CA TYR A 71 1.96 -6.32 -20.21
C TYR A 71 1.68 -7.76 -20.61
N ASN A 72 1.36 -8.62 -19.63
CA ASN A 72 0.98 -10.02 -19.86
C ASN A 72 -0.25 -10.10 -20.80
N HIS A 73 -1.22 -9.20 -20.62
CA HIS A 73 -2.42 -9.10 -21.45
C HIS A 73 -2.21 -8.46 -22.84
N GLY A 74 -0.98 -8.09 -23.20
CA GLY A 74 -0.62 -7.70 -24.56
C GLY A 74 -0.22 -6.24 -24.75
N PHE A 75 -0.18 -5.41 -23.69
CA PHE A 75 0.28 -4.03 -23.79
C PHE A 75 1.73 -3.94 -24.25
N ARG A 76 2.00 -3.09 -25.26
CA ARG A 76 3.35 -2.83 -25.78
C ARG A 76 3.64 -1.33 -25.97
N GLY A 77 2.78 -0.46 -25.44
CA GLY A 77 2.93 0.99 -25.49
C GLY A 77 4.05 1.53 -24.60
N LYS A 78 4.07 2.84 -24.33
CA LYS A 78 5.09 3.47 -23.47
C LYS A 78 4.52 3.85 -22.11
N ILE A 79 5.34 3.76 -21.06
CA ILE A 79 4.97 4.12 -19.69
C ILE A 79 5.77 5.35 -19.28
N TYR A 80 5.12 6.50 -19.10
CA TYR A 80 5.77 7.76 -18.73
C TYR A 80 5.64 8.02 -17.23
N CYS A 81 6.74 8.39 -16.59
CA CYS A 81 6.79 8.79 -15.19
C CYS A 81 8.08 9.57 -14.91
N THR A 82 8.25 10.05 -13.68
CA THR A 82 9.49 10.72 -13.28
C THR A 82 10.68 9.74 -13.18
N LEU A 83 11.91 10.27 -13.19
CA LEU A 83 13.13 9.47 -13.07
C LEU A 83 13.11 8.59 -11.81
N ALA A 84 12.81 9.19 -10.66
CA ALA A 84 12.79 8.46 -9.39
C ALA A 84 11.63 7.45 -9.31
N THR A 85 10.46 7.77 -9.88
CA THR A 85 9.34 6.80 -9.97
C THR A 85 9.74 5.59 -10.82
N ASN A 86 10.45 5.79 -11.93
CA ASN A 86 10.97 4.67 -12.74
C ASN A 86 11.93 3.77 -11.93
N GLU A 87 12.89 4.36 -11.20
CA GLU A 87 13.82 3.59 -10.37
C GLU A 87 13.11 2.81 -9.25
N LEU A 88 12.12 3.43 -8.60
CA LEU A 88 11.33 2.78 -7.56
C LEU A 88 10.42 1.68 -8.13
N CYS A 89 9.74 1.90 -9.25
CA CYS A 89 8.95 0.87 -9.94
C CYS A 89 9.81 -0.35 -10.29
N ASN A 90 11.07 -0.15 -10.69
CA ASN A 90 11.99 -1.24 -11.03
C ASN A 90 12.26 -2.21 -9.86
N ILE A 91 12.22 -1.75 -8.61
CA ILE A 91 12.36 -2.61 -7.43
C ILE A 91 11.01 -3.09 -6.90
N MET A 92 10.00 -2.22 -6.91
CA MET A 92 8.67 -2.52 -6.35
C MET A 92 7.90 -3.56 -7.17
N LEU A 93 7.92 -3.48 -8.51
CA LEU A 93 7.23 -4.44 -9.36
C LEU A 93 7.86 -5.84 -9.29
N LYS A 94 9.18 -5.93 -9.13
CA LYS A 94 9.88 -7.21 -8.95
C LYS A 94 9.58 -7.84 -7.59
N ASP A 95 9.56 -7.04 -6.53
CA ASP A 95 9.18 -7.52 -5.20
C ASP A 95 7.73 -8.00 -5.18
N SER A 96 6.81 -7.25 -5.80
CA SER A 96 5.42 -7.65 -5.98
C SER A 96 5.28 -8.99 -6.72
N ALA A 97 5.97 -9.16 -7.86
CA ALA A 97 5.98 -10.42 -8.60
C ALA A 97 6.51 -11.59 -7.75
N HIS A 98 7.61 -11.36 -7.02
CA HIS A 98 8.17 -12.36 -6.12
C HIS A 98 7.17 -12.75 -5.01
N ILE A 99 6.48 -11.78 -4.39
CA ILE A 99 5.45 -12.04 -3.37
C ILE A 99 4.31 -12.87 -3.96
N GLN A 100 3.79 -12.50 -5.13
CA GLN A 100 2.69 -13.21 -5.76
C GLN A 100 3.06 -14.65 -6.13
N MET A 101 4.24 -14.86 -6.72
CA MET A 101 4.74 -16.20 -7.03
C MET A 101 4.89 -17.06 -5.77
N PHE A 102 5.44 -16.49 -4.70
CA PHE A 102 5.60 -17.18 -3.43
C PHE A 102 4.27 -17.55 -2.77
N GLU A 103 3.28 -16.65 -2.80
CA GLU A 103 1.93 -16.92 -2.30
C GLU A 103 1.23 -18.03 -3.09
N ALA A 104 1.30 -17.97 -4.43
CA ALA A 104 0.76 -19.00 -5.31
C ALA A 104 1.39 -20.36 -5.00
N GLU A 105 2.71 -20.43 -4.89
CA GLU A 105 3.43 -21.66 -4.53
C GLU A 105 2.98 -22.22 -3.18
N TRP A 106 2.87 -21.36 -2.16
CA TRP A 106 2.44 -21.75 -0.82
C TRP A 106 1.00 -22.26 -0.80
N ARG A 107 0.08 -21.59 -1.52
CA ARG A 107 -1.31 -22.05 -1.68
C ARG A 107 -1.36 -23.38 -2.43
N ASN A 108 -0.54 -23.57 -3.46
CA ASN A 108 -0.46 -24.82 -4.23
C ASN A 108 0.03 -26.00 -3.40
N ARG A 109 0.99 -25.80 -2.49
CA ARG A 109 1.42 -26.85 -1.55
C ARG A 109 0.26 -27.36 -0.67
N LYS A 110 -0.69 -26.50 -0.30
CA LYS A 110 -1.92 -26.87 0.43
C LYS A 110 -2.99 -27.44 -0.50
N ALA A 111 -3.21 -26.81 -1.66
CA ALA A 111 -4.21 -27.20 -2.65
C ALA A 111 -3.96 -28.62 -3.16
N LYS A 112 -2.70 -28.97 -3.46
CA LYS A 112 -2.28 -30.30 -3.89
C LYS A 112 -2.61 -31.39 -2.86
N ARG A 113 -2.51 -31.09 -1.56
CA ARG A 113 -2.91 -32.02 -0.48
C ARG A 113 -4.43 -32.16 -0.37
N ALA A 114 -5.19 -31.16 -0.83
CA ALA A 114 -6.65 -31.10 -0.76
C ALA A 114 -7.34 -31.41 -2.10
N GLY A 115 -6.59 -31.78 -3.16
CA GLY A 115 -7.14 -32.02 -4.50
C GLY A 115 -7.75 -30.77 -5.17
N LYS A 116 -7.34 -29.56 -4.76
CA LYS A 116 -7.84 -28.29 -5.31
C LYS A 116 -7.02 -27.85 -6.54
N PRO A 117 -7.60 -27.05 -7.45
CA PRO A 117 -6.91 -26.54 -8.63
C PRO A 117 -5.69 -25.69 -8.26
N GLU A 118 -4.75 -25.60 -9.19
CA GLU A 118 -3.56 -24.78 -9.07
C GLU A 118 -3.93 -23.29 -9.08
N VAL A 119 -3.38 -22.56 -8.12
CA VAL A 119 -3.40 -21.10 -8.04
C VAL A 119 -2.21 -20.59 -8.84
N VAL A 120 -2.50 -19.81 -9.88
CA VAL A 120 -1.50 -19.11 -10.69
C VAL A 120 -1.37 -17.68 -10.14
N PRO A 121 -0.15 -17.12 -10.00
CA PRO A 121 0.00 -15.70 -9.64
C PRO A 121 -0.64 -14.81 -10.73
N LEU A 122 -1.00 -13.57 -10.41
CA LEU A 122 -1.57 -12.66 -11.43
C LEU A 122 -0.54 -12.38 -12.53
N TYR A 123 0.73 -12.26 -12.13
CA TYR A 123 1.86 -12.11 -13.03
C TYR A 123 3.13 -12.68 -12.40
N ASP A 124 4.15 -12.92 -13.21
CA ASP A 124 5.44 -13.46 -12.78
C ASP A 124 6.60 -12.44 -12.86
N MET A 125 7.82 -12.89 -12.53
CA MET A 125 9.02 -12.07 -12.60
C MET A 125 9.36 -11.66 -14.04
N ASN A 126 9.05 -12.48 -15.05
CA ASN A 126 9.31 -12.14 -16.44
C ASN A 126 8.37 -11.01 -16.87
N ASP A 127 7.10 -11.06 -16.48
CA ASP A 127 6.15 -9.97 -16.74
C ASP A 127 6.65 -8.65 -16.15
N ALA A 128 7.07 -8.68 -14.88
CA ALA A 128 7.61 -7.51 -14.19
C ALA A 128 8.90 -6.98 -14.84
N MET A 129 9.83 -7.85 -15.21
CA MET A 129 11.05 -7.43 -15.91
C MET A 129 10.75 -6.90 -17.31
N SER A 130 9.77 -7.48 -18.01
CA SER A 130 9.47 -7.12 -19.40
C SER A 130 8.77 -5.77 -19.48
N VAL A 131 7.80 -5.50 -18.59
CA VAL A 131 7.10 -4.21 -18.57
C VAL A 131 8.04 -3.04 -18.25
N LEU A 132 9.08 -3.27 -17.43
CA LEU A 132 10.07 -2.24 -17.10
C LEU A 132 10.84 -1.72 -18.33
N SER A 133 10.93 -2.51 -19.40
CA SER A 133 11.56 -2.05 -20.66
C SER A 133 10.72 -1.02 -21.43
N HIS A 134 9.47 -0.81 -21.04
CA HIS A 134 8.55 0.16 -21.65
C HIS A 134 8.54 1.53 -20.94
N PHE A 135 9.27 1.67 -19.84
CA PHE A 135 9.34 2.91 -19.08
C PHE A 135 10.15 4.00 -19.80
N VAL A 136 9.62 5.21 -19.78
CA VAL A 136 10.21 6.43 -20.33
C VAL A 136 10.30 7.46 -19.20
N PRO A 137 11.46 7.57 -18.53
CA PRO A 137 11.65 8.52 -17.44
C PRO A 137 11.66 9.96 -17.96
N CYS A 138 11.04 10.86 -17.18
CA CYS A 138 10.79 12.25 -17.54
C CYS A 138 11.21 13.21 -16.42
N ASP A 139 11.81 14.34 -16.81
CA ASP A 139 12.17 15.41 -15.86
C ASP A 139 10.90 16.12 -15.36
N TYR A 140 10.92 16.60 -14.12
CA TYR A 140 9.89 17.50 -13.62
C TYR A 140 9.83 18.80 -14.45
N GLN A 141 8.65 19.43 -14.49
CA GLN A 141 8.37 20.72 -15.11
C GLN A 141 8.59 20.83 -16.62
N LYS A 142 9.11 19.78 -17.26
CA LYS A 142 9.35 19.74 -18.70
C LYS A 142 8.08 19.32 -19.43
N LYS A 143 7.65 20.15 -20.37
CA LYS A 143 6.58 19.82 -21.33
C LYS A 143 7.09 18.79 -22.35
N ILE A 144 6.36 17.69 -22.49
CA ILE A 144 6.73 16.55 -23.33
C ILE A 144 5.60 16.33 -24.33
N LYS A 145 5.90 16.55 -25.62
CA LYS A 145 5.00 16.15 -26.70
C LYS A 145 5.07 14.63 -26.84
N VAL A 146 4.01 13.93 -26.44
CA VAL A 146 3.93 12.46 -26.45
C VAL A 146 3.56 11.96 -27.84
N CYS A 147 2.51 12.55 -28.42
CA CYS A 147 2.09 12.36 -29.80
C CYS A 147 1.42 13.64 -30.32
N ASP A 148 0.89 13.61 -31.54
CA ASP A 148 0.00 14.68 -31.99
C ASP A 148 -1.27 14.69 -31.14
N GLY A 149 -1.69 15.88 -30.71
CA GLY A 149 -2.82 16.06 -29.80
C GLY A 149 -2.57 15.76 -28.32
N LEU A 150 -1.35 15.40 -27.91
CA LEU A 150 -1.03 15.15 -26.49
C LEU A 150 0.32 15.70 -26.06
N GLU A 151 0.28 16.63 -25.12
CA GLU A 151 1.44 17.09 -24.35
C GLU A 151 1.22 16.85 -22.86
N VAL A 152 2.27 16.46 -22.14
CA VAL A 152 2.21 16.25 -20.69
C VAL A 152 3.31 16.98 -19.95
N ARG A 153 3.08 17.26 -18.67
CA ARG A 153 4.09 17.78 -17.73
C ARG A 153 3.90 17.14 -16.36
N PHE A 154 5.00 16.71 -15.76
CA PHE A 154 5.04 16.19 -14.40
C PHE A 154 5.40 17.31 -13.43
N VAL A 155 4.62 17.47 -12.37
CA VAL A 155 4.76 18.50 -11.32
C VAL A 155 4.92 17.78 -9.99
N ASP A 156 5.86 18.20 -9.13
CA ASP A 156 6.14 17.49 -7.88
C ASP A 156 4.91 17.49 -6.95
N ALA A 157 4.50 16.29 -6.52
CA ALA A 157 3.36 16.11 -5.61
C ALA A 157 3.77 16.02 -4.13
N GLY A 158 5.07 15.97 -3.82
CA GLY A 158 5.57 15.94 -2.42
C GLY A 158 5.12 14.73 -1.57
N HIS A 159 4.64 13.65 -2.21
CA HIS A 159 4.09 12.45 -1.54
C HIS A 159 5.10 11.31 -1.42
N LEU A 160 5.93 11.09 -2.43
CA LEU A 160 6.97 10.08 -2.44
C LEU A 160 8.14 10.63 -3.25
N LEU A 161 9.33 10.06 -3.08
CA LEU A 161 10.43 10.35 -3.98
C LEU A 161 9.98 10.09 -5.44
N GLY A 162 9.97 11.12 -6.28
CA GLY A 162 9.50 11.01 -7.65
C GLY A 162 7.98 11.13 -7.84
N SER A 163 7.18 11.31 -6.78
CA SER A 163 5.73 11.48 -6.93
C SER A 163 5.39 12.72 -7.74
N SER A 164 4.35 12.63 -8.54
CA SER A 164 3.96 13.73 -9.42
C SER A 164 2.47 13.85 -9.63
N SER A 165 2.01 15.10 -9.67
CA SER A 165 0.81 15.48 -10.37
C SER A 165 1.12 15.58 -11.87
N ILE A 166 0.15 15.26 -12.71
CA ILE A 166 0.31 15.19 -14.16
C ILE A 166 -0.66 16.19 -14.80
N GLU A 167 -0.10 17.19 -15.47
CA GLU A 167 -0.86 18.05 -16.38
C GLU A 167 -0.84 17.45 -17.78
N MET A 168 -2.01 17.40 -18.41
CA MET A 168 -2.17 16.87 -19.77
C MET A 168 -2.94 17.88 -20.62
N TRP A 169 -2.33 18.33 -21.71
CA TRP A 169 -3.01 19.10 -22.75
C TRP A 169 -3.40 18.13 -23.86
N VAL A 170 -4.71 17.93 -24.00
CA VAL A 170 -5.28 16.96 -24.93
C VAL A 170 -6.08 17.74 -25.97
N GLN A 171 -5.79 17.51 -27.24
CA GLN A 171 -6.47 18.17 -28.35
C GLN A 171 -7.19 17.11 -29.19
N ASP A 172 -8.49 17.32 -29.44
CA ASP A 172 -9.29 16.47 -30.33
C ASP A 172 -9.10 16.87 -31.81
N ASP A 173 -9.60 16.04 -32.73
CA ASP A 173 -9.40 16.23 -34.18
C ASP A 173 -10.01 17.54 -34.72
N ASP A 174 -11.01 18.09 -34.03
CA ASP A 174 -11.65 19.37 -34.36
C ASP A 174 -10.84 20.59 -33.87
N GLY A 175 -9.71 20.36 -33.21
CA GLY A 175 -8.81 21.37 -32.66
C GLY A 175 -9.16 21.82 -31.25
N THR A 176 -10.23 21.30 -30.64
CA THR A 176 -10.61 21.61 -29.26
C THR A 176 -9.58 21.06 -28.28
N GLU A 177 -8.97 21.95 -27.50
CA GLU A 177 -8.02 21.58 -26.45
C GLU A 177 -8.70 21.58 -25.07
N VAL A 178 -8.41 20.54 -24.29
CA VAL A 178 -8.80 20.40 -22.88
C VAL A 178 -7.55 20.16 -22.05
N LYS A 179 -7.43 20.89 -20.94
CA LYS A 179 -6.36 20.67 -19.96
C LYS A 179 -6.86 19.88 -18.75
N LEU A 180 -6.22 18.75 -18.49
CA LEU A 180 -6.46 17.90 -17.33
C LEU A 180 -5.34 18.06 -16.30
N ALA A 181 -5.68 17.99 -15.02
CA ALA A 181 -4.74 17.87 -13.93
C ALA A 181 -5.09 16.66 -13.07
N PHE A 182 -4.23 15.64 -13.08
CA PHE A 182 -4.31 14.50 -12.17
C PHE A 182 -3.39 14.77 -10.99
N SER A 183 -3.89 14.76 -9.76
CA SER A 183 -3.04 15.05 -8.60
C SER A 183 -2.03 13.95 -8.30
N GLY A 184 -2.39 12.69 -8.56
CA GLY A 184 -1.79 11.56 -7.84
C GLY A 184 -2.06 11.70 -6.34
N ASP A 185 -1.18 11.13 -5.52
CA ASP A 185 -1.22 11.40 -4.08
C ASP A 185 -0.49 12.71 -3.78
N ILE A 186 -1.14 13.58 -3.00
CA ILE A 186 -0.62 14.90 -2.63
C ILE A 186 0.02 14.78 -1.25
N GLY A 187 1.27 15.21 -1.13
CA GLY A 187 1.97 15.26 0.15
C GLY A 187 1.45 16.36 1.08
N PRO A 188 1.56 16.20 2.40
CA PRO A 188 1.20 17.25 3.36
C PRO A 188 2.18 18.44 3.38
N GLY A 189 3.32 18.33 2.68
CA GLY A 189 4.44 19.26 2.83
C GLY A 189 5.16 19.13 4.17
N ASN A 190 6.25 19.87 4.34
CA ASN A 190 7.20 19.82 5.45
C ASN A 190 7.63 18.39 5.80
N ARG A 191 7.77 17.53 4.79
CA ARG A 191 8.25 16.16 4.99
C ARG A 191 9.77 16.15 4.94
N PRO A 192 10.41 15.33 5.76
CA PRO A 192 11.84 15.18 5.66
C PRO A 192 12.20 14.53 4.32
N LEU A 193 13.32 14.98 3.74
CA LEU A 193 13.95 14.47 2.52
C LEU A 193 13.32 14.95 1.23
N ILE A 194 12.00 15.05 1.11
CA ILE A 194 11.31 15.33 -0.15
C ILE A 194 10.73 16.75 -0.17
N LYS A 195 10.65 17.34 -1.36
CA LYS A 195 10.09 18.69 -1.55
C LYS A 195 8.62 18.76 -1.15
N ASP A 196 8.19 19.98 -0.85
CA ASP A 196 6.77 20.31 -0.72
C ASP A 196 6.03 20.12 -2.05
N PRO A 197 4.73 19.78 -2.01
CA PRO A 197 3.91 19.73 -3.22
C PRO A 197 3.91 21.08 -3.95
N GLU A 198 4.13 21.03 -5.26
CA GLU A 198 3.96 22.17 -6.14
C GLU A 198 2.49 22.33 -6.54
N TYR A 199 2.08 23.58 -6.78
CA TYR A 199 0.69 23.92 -7.04
C TYR A 199 0.45 24.18 -8.53
N ILE A 200 -0.56 23.51 -9.09
CA ILE A 200 -1.04 23.74 -10.46
C ILE A 200 -1.92 25.01 -10.48
N LYS A 201 -1.78 25.83 -11.53
CA LYS A 201 -2.43 27.15 -11.64
C LYS A 201 -3.65 27.17 -12.55
N ASP A 202 -3.76 26.24 -13.48
CA ASP A 202 -4.84 26.20 -14.46
C ASP A 202 -5.14 24.76 -14.88
N ALA A 203 -6.41 24.42 -15.04
CA ALA A 203 -6.91 23.19 -15.66
C ALA A 203 -8.42 23.36 -15.96
N ASP A 204 -8.91 22.69 -17.00
CA ASP A 204 -10.35 22.59 -17.25
C ASP A 204 -11.00 21.56 -16.31
N TYR A 205 -10.35 20.42 -16.14
CA TYR A 205 -10.81 19.36 -15.24
C TYR A 205 -9.68 18.92 -14.32
N VAL A 206 -10.04 18.68 -13.07
CA VAL A 206 -9.11 18.27 -12.03
C VAL A 206 -9.57 16.92 -11.49
N ILE A 207 -8.67 15.96 -11.42
CA ILE A 207 -8.88 14.66 -10.78
C ILE A 207 -7.97 14.64 -9.56
N MET A 208 -8.54 14.70 -8.36
CA MET A 208 -7.76 14.84 -7.14
C MET A 208 -8.05 13.76 -6.08
N GLU A 209 -7.02 13.35 -5.37
CA GLU A 209 -7.14 12.43 -4.24
C GLU A 209 -7.92 13.04 -3.07
N SER A 210 -8.40 12.17 -2.18
CA SER A 210 -9.16 12.57 -0.99
C SER A 210 -8.93 11.66 0.21
N THR A 211 -7.74 11.06 0.33
CA THR A 211 -7.43 10.05 1.35
C THR A 211 -7.79 10.52 2.76
N TYR A 212 -7.54 11.80 3.05
CA TYR A 212 -7.89 12.48 4.30
C TYR A 212 -8.79 13.71 4.09
N GLY A 213 -9.70 13.64 3.12
CA GLY A 213 -10.66 14.72 2.83
C GLY A 213 -11.65 15.01 3.98
N ASP A 214 -11.71 14.16 5.01
CA ASP A 214 -12.63 14.24 6.15
C ASP A 214 -11.99 14.73 7.45
N ARG A 215 -10.65 14.85 7.51
CA ARG A 215 -9.93 15.09 8.77
C ARG A 215 -8.72 15.99 8.60
N LYS A 216 -8.31 16.59 9.71
CA LYS A 216 -7.08 17.38 9.82
C LYS A 216 -5.99 16.56 10.49
N HIS A 217 -4.74 16.75 10.07
CA HIS A 217 -3.61 16.23 10.82
C HIS A 217 -3.40 17.10 12.06
N ASN A 218 -3.13 16.46 13.19
CA ASN A 218 -2.63 17.19 14.35
C ASN A 218 -1.21 17.69 14.01
N THR A 219 -0.89 18.93 14.38
CA THR A 219 0.49 19.43 14.29
C THR A 219 1.40 18.48 15.06
N PRO A 220 2.33 17.77 14.39
CA PRO A 220 3.15 16.79 15.08
C PRO A 220 4.05 17.53 16.09
N PRO A 221 4.27 16.95 17.29
CA PRO A 221 5.45 17.34 18.07
C PRO A 221 6.70 17.07 17.21
N ASP A 222 7.82 17.70 17.57
CA ASP A 222 9.09 17.38 16.92
C ASP A 222 9.37 15.87 17.00
N PHE A 223 9.24 15.21 15.85
CA PHE A 223 9.25 13.76 15.76
C PHE A 223 10.60 13.19 16.20
N ALA A 224 11.71 13.89 15.95
CA ALA A 224 13.03 13.45 16.38
C ALA A 224 13.14 13.43 17.91
N ILE A 225 12.59 14.43 18.59
CA ILE A 225 12.58 14.50 20.07
C ILE A 225 11.70 13.39 20.64
N ALA A 226 10.51 13.17 20.08
CA ALA A 226 9.60 12.12 20.53
C ALA A 226 10.21 10.72 20.31
N LEU A 227 10.82 10.48 19.14
CA LEU A 227 11.52 9.23 18.83
C LEU A 227 12.74 9.02 19.73
N ALA A 228 13.53 10.07 20.01
CA ALA A 228 14.66 10.00 20.94
C ALA A 228 14.22 9.53 22.33
N LYS A 229 13.10 10.05 22.83
CA LYS A 229 12.52 9.61 24.11
C LYS A 229 12.21 8.11 24.12
N VAL A 230 11.54 7.60 23.08
CA VAL A 230 11.23 6.16 22.97
C VAL A 230 12.51 5.32 22.90
N ILE A 231 13.51 5.76 22.13
CA ILE A 231 14.81 5.09 22.02
C ILE A 231 15.50 5.03 23.39
N LYS A 232 15.59 6.15 24.11
CA LYS A 232 16.19 6.23 25.45
C LYS A 232 15.52 5.27 26.42
N GLU A 233 14.19 5.37 26.55
CA GLU A 233 13.42 4.55 27.48
C GLU A 233 13.57 3.05 27.17
N THR A 234 13.68 2.68 25.90
CA THR A 234 13.77 1.28 25.47
C THR A 234 15.19 0.72 25.59
N LEU A 235 16.16 1.37 24.94
CA LEU A 235 17.50 0.81 24.79
C LEU A 235 18.38 1.10 26.01
N TYR A 236 18.30 2.31 26.58
CA TYR A 236 19.16 2.73 27.68
C TYR A 236 18.57 2.38 29.05
N GLU A 237 17.30 2.69 29.29
CA GLU A 237 16.69 2.50 30.62
C GLU A 237 16.22 1.07 30.88
N ARG A 238 15.70 0.38 29.85
CA ARG A 238 15.21 -1.01 29.96
C ARG A 238 16.17 -2.06 29.41
N GLY A 239 17.10 -1.68 28.53
CA GLY A 239 18.03 -2.63 27.88
C GLY A 239 17.37 -3.55 26.85
N GLY A 240 16.21 -3.16 26.29
CA GLY A 240 15.49 -3.95 25.29
C GLY A 240 15.72 -3.48 23.85
N ASN A 241 15.08 -4.17 22.92
CA ASN A 241 15.10 -3.78 21.50
C ASN A 241 13.92 -2.85 21.18
N LEU A 242 14.15 -1.86 20.32
CA LEU A 242 13.10 -1.09 19.68
C LEU A 242 12.83 -1.67 18.30
N VAL A 243 11.65 -2.25 18.10
CA VAL A 243 11.22 -2.80 16.81
C VAL A 243 10.24 -1.83 16.17
N ILE A 244 10.53 -1.38 14.94
CA ILE A 244 9.74 -0.43 14.17
C ILE A 244 9.25 -1.12 12.88
N PRO A 245 8.00 -1.60 12.84
CA PRO A 245 7.35 -1.97 11.60
C PRO A 245 7.24 -0.75 10.67
N ALA A 246 7.82 -0.82 9.48
CA ALA A 246 7.75 0.27 8.51
C ALA A 246 7.61 -0.24 7.07
N PHE A 247 6.99 0.56 6.20
CA PHE A 247 7.00 0.31 4.76
C PHE A 247 8.41 0.52 4.20
N SER A 248 8.80 -0.32 3.24
CA SER A 248 10.15 -0.35 2.68
C SER A 248 10.55 0.94 1.97
N VAL A 249 9.58 1.61 1.35
CA VAL A 249 9.75 2.89 0.63
C VAL A 249 8.97 3.99 1.35
N GLY A 250 9.56 5.17 1.46
CA GLY A 250 9.01 6.31 2.20
C GLY A 250 9.30 6.21 3.70
N ARG A 251 8.48 5.47 4.44
CA ARG A 251 8.51 5.51 5.93
C ARG A 251 9.84 5.05 6.52
N THR A 252 10.48 4.03 5.94
CA THR A 252 11.80 3.59 6.40
C THR A 252 12.83 4.73 6.27
N GLN A 253 12.85 5.43 5.14
CA GLN A 253 13.81 6.50 4.87
C GLN A 253 13.58 7.71 5.79
N GLU A 254 12.32 8.06 6.08
CA GLU A 254 12.01 9.09 7.08
C GLU A 254 12.54 8.73 8.48
N MET A 255 12.42 7.45 8.88
CA MET A 255 12.95 7.01 10.18
C MET A 255 14.48 7.15 10.22
N LEU A 256 15.16 6.84 9.12
CA LEU A 256 16.61 7.04 9.02
C LEU A 256 16.99 8.51 9.12
N TYR A 257 16.24 9.41 8.48
CA TYR A 257 16.45 10.85 8.60
C TYR A 257 16.31 11.33 10.06
N PHE A 258 15.23 10.94 10.75
CA PHE A 258 15.03 11.36 12.15
C PHE A 258 16.09 10.77 13.08
N ILE A 259 16.49 9.51 12.88
CA ILE A 259 17.58 8.90 13.66
C ILE A 259 18.92 9.59 13.41
N ARG A 260 19.22 9.94 12.15
CA ARG A 260 20.41 10.75 11.81
C ARG A 260 20.38 12.06 12.58
N ARG A 261 19.23 12.73 12.60
CA ARG A 261 19.02 13.98 13.32
C ARG A 261 19.23 13.83 14.83
N ILE A 262 18.67 12.77 15.45
CA ILE A 262 18.89 12.43 16.87
C ILE A 262 20.39 12.31 17.18
N LYS A 263 21.16 11.64 16.32
CA LYS A 263 22.60 11.46 16.49
C LYS A 263 23.38 12.75 16.24
N SER A 264 23.06 13.50 15.19
CA SER A 264 23.79 14.72 14.83
C SER A 264 23.53 15.89 15.77
N GLU A 265 22.33 15.95 16.36
CA GLU A 265 21.93 16.98 17.32
C GLU A 265 22.24 16.56 18.78
N HIS A 266 22.89 15.41 18.98
CA HIS A 266 23.23 14.88 20.31
C HIS A 266 22.02 14.82 21.26
N LEU A 267 20.85 14.40 20.76
CA LEU A 267 19.62 14.34 21.56
C LEU A 267 19.66 13.21 22.62
N LEU A 268 20.64 12.30 22.54
CA LEU A 268 20.87 11.18 23.44
C LEU A 268 22.35 11.09 23.89
N PRO A 269 22.89 12.09 24.61
CA PRO A 269 24.31 12.17 24.93
C PRO A 269 24.80 10.98 25.79
N GLU A 270 23.93 10.38 26.59
CA GLU A 270 24.23 9.17 27.36
C GLU A 270 24.34 7.89 26.52
N PHE A 271 23.88 7.89 25.27
CA PHE A 271 23.75 6.68 24.45
C PHE A 271 23.82 6.97 22.93
N GLU A 272 24.84 7.69 22.46
CA GLU A 272 24.92 8.15 21.06
C GLU A 272 25.22 7.03 20.04
N ASN A 273 25.93 5.99 20.47
CA ASN A 273 26.48 4.94 19.61
C ASN A 273 25.54 3.74 19.41
N PHE A 274 24.23 3.93 19.58
CA PHE A 274 23.26 2.87 19.38
C PHE A 274 23.22 2.37 17.94
N GLU A 275 23.01 1.06 17.78
CA GLU A 275 22.96 0.40 16.48
C GLU A 275 21.52 0.43 15.91
N VAL A 276 21.42 0.63 14.60
CA VAL A 276 20.16 0.63 13.87
C VAL A 276 20.26 -0.33 12.70
N TYR A 277 19.35 -1.28 12.64
CA TYR A 277 19.29 -2.30 11.60
C TYR A 277 18.11 -2.04 10.67
N ILE A 278 18.37 -1.99 9.37
CA ILE A 278 17.35 -2.13 8.33
C ILE A 278 17.31 -3.59 7.91
N ASP A 279 16.20 -4.28 8.19
CA ASP A 279 16.00 -5.67 7.79
C ASP A 279 14.85 -5.82 6.80
N SER A 280 15.11 -5.36 5.58
CA SER A 280 14.24 -5.52 4.41
C SER A 280 15.10 -5.31 3.15
N PRO A 281 15.24 -6.32 2.26
CA PRO A 281 15.99 -6.17 1.01
C PRO A 281 15.46 -5.01 0.17
N LEU A 282 14.13 -4.91 0.05
CA LEU A 282 13.48 -3.82 -0.67
C LEU A 282 13.78 -2.46 -0.03
N ALA A 283 13.83 -2.36 1.31
CA ALA A 283 14.14 -1.10 1.98
C ALA A 283 15.61 -0.69 1.81
N VAL A 284 16.52 -1.66 1.71
CA VAL A 284 17.94 -1.41 1.40
C VAL A 284 18.09 -0.88 -0.03
N GLU A 285 17.43 -1.51 -1.00
CA GLU A 285 17.43 -1.05 -2.39
C GLU A 285 16.79 0.34 -2.53
N ALA A 286 15.64 0.57 -1.90
CA ALA A 286 14.97 1.87 -1.89
C ALA A 286 15.86 2.96 -1.26
N THR A 287 16.50 2.66 -0.12
CA THR A 287 17.47 3.58 0.51
C THR A 287 18.64 3.90 -0.44
N SER A 288 19.10 2.94 -1.25
CA SER A 288 20.11 3.22 -2.27
C SER A 288 19.60 4.14 -3.39
N ILE A 289 18.32 4.07 -3.76
CA ILE A 289 17.72 4.96 -4.76
C ILE A 289 17.65 6.37 -4.20
N PHE A 290 17.14 6.55 -2.97
CA PHE A 290 17.15 7.85 -2.29
C PHE A 290 18.57 8.47 -2.25
N ASN A 291 19.60 7.65 -2.01
CA ASN A 291 20.99 8.10 -2.02
C ASN A 291 21.57 8.46 -3.41
N LYS A 292 20.92 8.04 -4.51
CA LYS A 292 21.35 8.33 -5.90
C LYS A 292 20.54 9.45 -6.54
N SER A 293 19.26 9.62 -6.17
CA SER A 293 18.35 10.62 -6.73
C SER A 293 18.55 12.03 -6.12
N VAL A 294 19.80 12.40 -5.84
CA VAL A 294 20.21 13.26 -4.70
C VAL A 294 19.92 14.76 -4.82
N GLU A 295 19.42 15.26 -5.96
CA GLU A 295 19.36 16.71 -6.17
C GLU A 295 18.01 17.24 -6.63
N GLU A 296 17.30 16.52 -7.49
CA GLU A 296 16.05 17.03 -8.06
C GLU A 296 14.82 16.79 -7.18
N CYS A 297 14.83 15.76 -6.34
CA CYS A 297 13.67 15.38 -5.52
C CYS A 297 13.80 15.80 -4.05
N PHE A 298 14.97 16.32 -3.66
CA PHE A 298 15.25 16.65 -2.26
C PHE A 298 14.81 18.05 -1.87
N ASP A 299 14.32 18.17 -0.63
CA ASP A 299 14.07 19.46 0.01
C ASP A 299 15.37 20.27 0.18
N GLU A 300 15.24 21.56 0.53
CA GLU A 300 16.39 22.45 0.65
C GLU A 300 17.38 22.01 1.74
N ASP A 301 16.88 21.47 2.87
CA ASP A 301 17.68 21.04 4.01
C ASP A 301 18.52 19.78 3.67
N ALA A 302 17.88 18.78 3.07
CA ALA A 302 18.51 17.55 2.59
C ALA A 302 19.51 17.85 1.48
N ARG A 303 19.18 18.75 0.54
CA ARG A 303 20.11 19.20 -0.49
C ARG A 303 21.33 19.91 0.11
N ALA A 304 21.14 20.74 1.14
CA ALA A 304 22.24 21.41 1.83
C ALA A 304 23.18 20.39 2.52
N LEU A 305 22.65 19.32 3.12
CA LEU A 305 23.47 18.23 3.65
C LEU A 305 24.30 17.53 2.57
N VAL A 306 23.68 17.24 1.43
CA VAL A 306 24.33 16.57 0.30
C VAL A 306 25.45 17.44 -0.28
N GLN A 307 25.24 18.75 -0.42
CA GLN A 307 26.25 19.70 -0.87
C GLN A 307 27.45 19.79 0.09
N GLN A 308 27.26 19.47 1.37
CA GLN A 308 28.34 19.35 2.37
C GLN A 308 29.00 17.96 2.37
N GLY A 309 28.61 17.06 1.47
CA GLY A 309 29.09 15.68 1.42
C GLY A 309 28.50 14.77 2.52
N ILE A 310 27.42 15.19 3.18
CA ILE A 310 26.76 14.46 4.25
C ILE A 310 25.57 13.70 3.68
N ASN A 311 25.51 12.39 3.91
CA ASN A 311 24.35 11.58 3.56
C ASN A 311 23.16 11.90 4.51
N PRO A 312 21.98 12.30 3.99
CA PRO A 312 20.85 12.71 4.82
C PRO A 312 20.18 11.56 5.61
N ILE A 313 20.40 10.31 5.19
CA ILE A 313 19.84 9.09 5.80
C ILE A 313 20.92 8.11 6.26
N GLY A 314 22.19 8.51 6.21
CA GLY A 314 23.34 7.73 6.65
C GLY A 314 23.91 8.26 7.98
N PHE A 315 24.30 7.36 8.87
CA PHE A 315 24.89 7.70 10.16
C PHE A 315 25.72 6.55 10.74
N PRO A 316 26.68 6.82 11.65
CA PRO A 316 27.42 5.78 12.35
C PRO A 316 26.50 4.83 13.15
N GLY A 317 26.69 3.53 12.96
CA GLY A 317 25.87 2.48 13.59
C GLY A 317 24.68 2.00 12.75
N LEU A 318 24.45 2.57 11.56
CA LEU A 318 23.49 2.03 10.59
C LEU A 318 24.03 0.73 9.96
N LYS A 319 23.24 -0.35 10.04
CA LYS A 319 23.55 -1.67 9.51
C LYS A 319 22.41 -2.15 8.61
N MET A 320 22.75 -2.78 7.50
CA MET A 320 21.78 -3.30 6.52
C MET A 320 21.85 -4.83 6.49
N ALA A 321 20.70 -5.49 6.58
CA ALA A 321 20.59 -6.93 6.45
C ALA A 321 19.88 -7.29 5.14
N ILE A 322 20.64 -7.88 4.21
CA ILE A 322 20.17 -8.22 2.86
C ILE A 322 19.77 -9.71 2.83
N THR A 323 20.55 -10.57 3.48
CA THR A 323 20.35 -12.02 3.47
C THR A 323 19.47 -12.51 4.63
N SER A 324 18.89 -13.69 4.46
CA SER A 324 18.13 -14.32 5.56
C SER A 324 19.00 -14.64 6.77
N ASP A 325 20.29 -14.93 6.58
CA ASP A 325 21.16 -15.29 7.69
C ASP A 325 21.60 -14.06 8.49
N GLU A 326 21.86 -12.93 7.82
CA GLU A 326 22.04 -11.64 8.49
C GLU A 326 20.81 -11.27 9.34
N SER A 327 19.60 -11.38 8.77
CA SER A 327 18.33 -11.15 9.46
C SER A 327 18.19 -12.01 10.73
N LYS A 328 18.50 -13.31 10.64
CA LYS A 328 18.48 -14.22 11.80
C LYS A 328 19.48 -13.77 12.87
N MET A 329 20.70 -13.42 12.48
CA MET A 329 21.76 -13.00 13.42
C MET A 329 21.39 -11.76 14.22
N ILE A 330 20.54 -10.86 13.69
CA ILE A 330 20.03 -9.70 14.45
C ILE A 330 19.33 -10.14 15.74
N ASN A 331 18.54 -11.23 15.67
CA ASN A 331 17.75 -11.75 16.80
C ASN A 331 18.60 -12.46 17.85
N PHE A 332 19.83 -12.86 17.52
CA PHE A 332 20.76 -13.55 18.43
C PHE A 332 21.80 -12.61 19.07
N ASN A 333 21.82 -11.35 18.67
CA ASN A 333 22.68 -10.36 19.30
C ASN A 333 21.94 -9.74 20.50
N ASP A 334 22.53 -9.84 21.69
CA ASP A 334 21.91 -9.40 22.94
C ASP A 334 22.04 -7.89 23.22
N ASN A 335 22.84 -7.17 22.43
CA ASN A 335 22.99 -5.71 22.61
C ASN A 335 21.67 -5.00 22.25
N PRO A 336 21.22 -4.01 23.06
CA PRO A 336 20.06 -3.19 22.73
C PRO A 336 20.23 -2.48 21.38
N LYS A 337 19.23 -2.57 20.51
CA LYS A 337 19.28 -2.00 19.17
C LYS A 337 17.92 -1.54 18.66
N VAL A 338 17.94 -0.73 17.61
CA VAL A 338 16.76 -0.40 16.81
C VAL A 338 16.70 -1.33 15.61
N ILE A 339 15.51 -1.90 15.33
CA ILE A 339 15.26 -2.79 14.19
C ILE A 339 14.10 -2.21 13.39
N ILE A 340 14.38 -1.76 12.17
CA ILE A 340 13.38 -1.30 11.20
C ILE A 340 13.17 -2.41 10.18
N SER A 341 11.94 -2.92 10.05
CA SER A 341 11.66 -4.04 9.16
C SER A 341 10.26 -3.96 8.55
N ALA A 342 10.13 -4.46 7.34
CA ALA A 342 8.88 -4.56 6.60
C ALA A 342 8.17 -5.91 6.88
N SER A 343 6.83 -5.99 6.78
CA SER A 343 5.88 -4.94 6.37
C SER A 343 5.41 -4.00 7.49
N GLY A 344 5.02 -2.77 7.14
CA GLY A 344 4.60 -1.72 8.10
C GLY A 344 3.34 -2.05 8.93
N MET A 345 2.53 -3.01 8.47
CA MET A 345 1.31 -3.47 9.15
C MET A 345 1.44 -4.86 9.79
N CYS A 346 2.64 -5.45 9.75
CA CYS A 346 2.97 -6.73 10.38
C CYS A 346 2.30 -7.99 9.77
N GLU A 347 1.75 -7.91 8.57
CA GLU A 347 1.03 -9.02 7.92
C GLU A 347 1.98 -10.04 7.28
N ALA A 348 3.11 -9.56 6.73
CA ALA A 348 4.10 -10.39 6.05
C ALA A 348 5.52 -9.83 6.25
N GLY A 349 6.51 -10.60 5.79
CA GLY A 349 7.92 -10.20 5.78
C GLY A 349 8.67 -10.53 7.07
N ARG A 350 9.91 -10.03 7.14
CA ARG A 350 10.87 -10.31 8.21
C ARG A 350 10.43 -9.74 9.56
N ILE A 351 9.61 -8.69 9.56
CA ILE A 351 9.04 -8.10 10.79
C ILE A 351 8.35 -9.15 11.67
N ARG A 352 7.68 -10.15 11.09
CA ARG A 352 6.99 -11.20 11.87
C ARG A 352 7.97 -12.02 12.71
N HIS A 353 9.19 -12.24 12.20
CA HIS A 353 10.23 -12.92 12.97
C HIS A 353 10.73 -12.03 14.11
N HIS A 354 10.97 -10.74 13.87
CA HIS A 354 11.34 -9.83 14.96
C HIS A 354 10.25 -9.69 16.02
N LEU A 355 8.97 -9.65 15.63
CA LEU A 355 7.86 -9.68 16.57
C LEU A 355 7.86 -10.97 17.40
N LYS A 356 8.09 -12.14 16.78
CA LYS A 356 8.22 -13.41 17.51
C LYS A 356 9.31 -13.34 18.59
N HIS A 357 10.44 -12.71 18.30
CA HIS A 357 11.57 -12.63 19.23
C HIS A 357 11.42 -11.54 20.31
N ASN A 358 10.61 -10.51 20.08
CA ASN A 358 10.56 -9.34 20.95
C ASN A 358 9.23 -9.14 21.69
N LEU A 359 8.08 -9.63 21.19
CA LEU A 359 6.77 -9.36 21.80
C LEU A 359 6.62 -9.86 23.24
N TRP A 360 7.24 -10.98 23.59
CA TRP A 360 7.19 -11.57 24.93
C TRP A 360 8.20 -10.95 25.90
N ARG A 361 9.03 -9.99 25.43
CA ARG A 361 10.06 -9.35 26.24
C ARG A 361 9.55 -8.02 26.81
N LYS A 362 9.43 -7.94 28.14
CA LYS A 362 9.00 -6.73 28.86
C LYS A 362 9.95 -5.52 28.75
N ASP A 363 11.19 -5.76 28.35
CA ASP A 363 12.20 -4.71 28.15
C ASP A 363 12.05 -4.00 26.80
N SER A 364 11.43 -4.67 25.83
CA SER A 364 11.40 -4.28 24.43
C SER A 364 10.17 -3.43 24.12
N THR A 365 10.25 -2.67 23.03
CA THR A 365 9.18 -1.81 22.55
C THR A 365 8.88 -2.13 21.09
N ILE A 366 7.61 -2.27 20.75
CA ILE A 366 7.13 -2.27 19.37
C ILE A 366 6.53 -0.90 19.10
N LEU A 367 7.16 -0.13 18.21
CA LEU A 367 6.77 1.24 17.89
C LEU A 367 6.15 1.30 16.49
N PHE A 368 4.87 1.62 16.43
CA PHE A 368 4.17 1.88 15.18
C PHE A 368 4.34 3.35 14.77
N VAL A 369 4.70 3.58 13.51
CA VAL A 369 4.99 4.90 12.93
C VAL A 369 4.12 5.24 11.72
N GLY A 370 3.08 4.46 11.47
CA GLY A 370 2.15 4.62 10.36
C GLY A 370 0.79 4.01 10.67
N TYR A 371 -0.19 4.35 9.85
CA TYR A 371 -1.57 3.87 10.00
C TYR A 371 -1.63 2.33 9.96
N GLN A 372 -2.50 1.76 10.80
CA GLN A 372 -2.71 0.33 10.89
C GLN A 372 -4.16 0.01 10.53
N VAL A 373 -4.36 -0.71 9.42
CA VAL A 373 -5.70 -1.05 8.92
C VAL A 373 -6.38 -2.06 9.86
N PRO A 374 -7.66 -1.88 10.19
CA PRO A 374 -8.44 -2.86 10.96
C PRO A 374 -8.35 -4.26 10.37
N GLY A 375 -8.07 -5.25 11.22
CA GLY A 375 -7.90 -6.66 10.82
C GLY A 375 -6.46 -7.11 10.68
N THR A 376 -5.49 -6.18 10.65
CA THR A 376 -4.07 -6.50 10.66
C THR A 376 -3.56 -6.86 12.07
N LEU A 377 -2.43 -7.56 12.13
CA LEU A 377 -1.70 -7.84 13.37
C LEU A 377 -1.27 -6.54 14.05
N GLY A 378 -0.77 -5.56 13.28
CA GLY A 378 -0.36 -4.27 13.83
C GLY A 378 -1.52 -3.52 14.50
N PHE A 379 -2.70 -3.49 13.87
CA PHE A 379 -3.91 -2.93 14.48
C PHE A 379 -4.30 -3.67 15.77
N SER A 380 -4.23 -5.00 15.78
CA SER A 380 -4.55 -5.81 16.96
C SER A 380 -3.62 -5.49 18.14
N LEU A 381 -2.32 -5.33 17.88
CA LEU A 381 -1.34 -4.96 18.89
C LEU A 381 -1.60 -3.56 19.46
N LEU A 382 -1.86 -2.57 18.61
CA LEU A 382 -2.22 -1.21 19.05
C LEU A 382 -3.50 -1.17 19.91
N ASN A 383 -4.45 -2.06 19.63
CA ASN A 383 -5.70 -2.18 20.41
C ASN A 383 -5.55 -3.05 21.67
N GLY A 384 -4.32 -3.32 22.11
CA GLY A 384 -4.05 -3.93 23.42
C GLY A 384 -4.21 -5.45 23.46
N ALA A 385 -4.04 -6.14 22.32
CA ALA A 385 -3.97 -7.59 22.28
C ALA A 385 -2.95 -8.11 23.31
N LYS A 386 -3.37 -9.08 24.13
CA LYS A 386 -2.52 -9.72 25.14
C LYS A 386 -1.80 -10.94 24.62
N GLU A 387 -2.35 -11.58 23.61
CA GLU A 387 -1.74 -12.72 22.93
C GLU A 387 -1.95 -12.58 21.43
N VAL A 388 -0.96 -13.01 20.66
CA VAL A 388 -1.05 -13.07 19.20
C VAL A 388 -0.51 -14.40 18.68
N ARG A 389 -0.97 -14.83 17.49
CA ARG A 389 -0.50 -16.07 16.88
C ARG A 389 0.48 -15.79 15.76
N LEU A 390 1.73 -16.23 15.93
CA LEU A 390 2.80 -16.09 14.94
C LEU A 390 3.43 -17.45 14.65
N PHE A 391 3.54 -17.81 13.37
CA PHE A 391 4.12 -19.09 12.92
C PHE A 391 3.52 -20.35 13.57
N GLY A 392 2.23 -20.29 13.93
CA GLY A 392 1.51 -21.39 14.58
C GLY A 392 1.61 -21.40 16.10
N GLU A 393 2.47 -20.58 16.69
CA GLU A 393 2.68 -20.43 18.14
C GLU A 393 1.87 -19.26 18.69
N THR A 394 1.37 -19.40 19.93
CA THR A 394 0.76 -18.30 20.69
C THR A 394 1.87 -17.58 21.45
N ILE A 395 1.94 -16.26 21.29
CA ILE A 395 2.96 -15.40 21.89
C ILE A 395 2.28 -14.38 22.81
N ASP A 396 2.72 -14.34 24.06
CA ASP A 396 2.30 -13.34 25.04
C ASP A 396 2.86 -11.96 24.68
N VAL A 397 2.05 -10.92 24.80
CA VAL A 397 2.41 -9.54 24.49
C VAL A 397 2.77 -8.84 25.80
N ALA A 398 4.05 -8.93 26.15
CA ALA A 398 4.64 -8.28 27.32
C ALA A 398 5.48 -7.04 26.96
N ALA A 399 5.90 -6.91 25.70
CA ALA A 399 6.56 -5.72 25.18
C ALA A 399 5.66 -4.49 25.26
N ARG A 400 6.29 -3.33 25.40
CA ARG A 400 5.56 -2.06 25.35
C ARG A 400 5.11 -1.83 23.90
N ILE A 401 3.81 -1.61 23.71
CA ILE A 401 3.27 -1.21 22.41
C ILE A 401 3.08 0.29 22.42
N GLU A 402 3.75 0.98 21.52
CA GLU A 402 3.66 2.42 21.36
C GLU A 402 3.24 2.81 19.94
N ASN A 403 2.51 3.92 19.85
CA ASN A 403 2.18 4.55 18.59
C ASN A 403 2.79 5.95 18.61
N LEU A 404 3.72 6.21 17.70
CA LEU A 404 4.19 7.55 17.41
C LEU A 404 3.74 7.87 15.99
N PRO A 405 2.49 8.35 15.82
CA PRO A 405 1.98 8.66 14.50
C PRO A 405 2.89 9.72 13.88
N GLY A 406 3.56 9.34 12.79
CA GLY A 406 4.35 10.28 12.00
C GLY A 406 3.45 11.19 11.18
N ILE A 407 4.09 12.11 10.43
CA ILE A 407 3.41 12.88 9.39
C ILE A 407 2.88 11.86 8.37
N SER A 408 1.58 11.95 8.04
CA SER A 408 0.96 11.13 7.00
C SER A 408 1.73 11.26 5.68
N GLY A 409 1.65 10.25 4.80
CA GLY A 409 2.18 10.41 3.44
C GLY A 409 1.35 11.39 2.60
N HIS A 410 0.08 11.57 2.97
CA HIS A 410 -0.91 12.33 2.22
C HIS A 410 -1.26 13.65 2.92
N ALA A 411 -1.79 14.59 2.16
CA ALA A 411 -2.34 15.85 2.60
C ALA A 411 -3.66 15.64 3.38
N ASP A 412 -3.89 16.48 4.39
CA ASP A 412 -5.18 16.55 5.08
C ASP A 412 -6.19 17.45 4.37
N VAL A 413 -7.42 17.54 4.90
CA VAL A 413 -8.48 18.37 4.31
C VAL A 413 -8.06 19.84 4.09
N GLU A 414 -7.25 20.45 4.97
CA GLU A 414 -6.81 21.84 4.79
C GLU A 414 -5.79 21.96 3.67
N GLN A 415 -4.84 21.03 3.62
CA GLN A 415 -3.80 20.97 2.61
C GLN A 415 -4.36 20.65 1.22
N LEU A 416 -5.29 19.68 1.13
CA LEU A 416 -6.02 19.36 -0.10
C LEU A 416 -6.87 20.55 -0.57
N THR A 417 -7.57 21.24 0.33
CA THR A 417 -8.33 22.45 0.00
C THR A 417 -7.40 23.55 -0.50
N LYS A 418 -6.23 23.74 0.13
CA LYS A 418 -5.23 24.71 -0.31
C LYS A 418 -4.69 24.38 -1.70
N TRP A 419 -4.47 23.11 -2.00
CA TRP A 419 -4.06 22.66 -3.32
C TRP A 419 -5.14 22.96 -4.38
N ALA A 420 -6.40 22.62 -4.09
CA ALA A 420 -7.54 22.93 -4.96
C ALA A 420 -7.82 24.44 -5.10
N ALA A 421 -7.50 25.26 -4.10
CA ALA A 421 -7.67 26.71 -4.16
C ALA A 421 -6.57 27.41 -4.97
N ALA A 422 -5.53 26.69 -5.41
CA ALA A 422 -4.39 27.30 -6.12
C ALA A 422 -4.65 27.58 -7.61
N PHE A 423 -5.74 27.04 -8.17
CA PHE A 423 -6.18 27.32 -9.53
C PHE A 423 -6.66 28.77 -9.64
N GLU A 424 -6.09 29.51 -10.61
CA GLU A 424 -6.40 30.93 -10.83
C GLU A 424 -7.81 31.12 -11.42
N ASN A 425 -8.24 30.16 -12.24
CA ASN A 425 -9.59 30.09 -12.78
C ASN A 425 -10.28 28.84 -12.24
N LYS A 426 -11.57 28.97 -11.91
CA LYS A 426 -12.39 27.83 -11.47
C LYS A 426 -12.41 26.74 -12.56
N PRO A 427 -12.00 25.49 -12.25
CA PRO A 427 -12.15 24.38 -13.18
C PRO A 427 -13.62 24.17 -13.56
N LYS A 428 -13.86 23.64 -14.76
CA LYS A 428 -15.21 23.26 -15.23
C LYS A 428 -15.82 22.21 -14.30
N LYS A 429 -15.02 21.23 -13.88
CA LYS A 429 -15.41 20.21 -12.91
C LYS A 429 -14.20 19.65 -12.17
N VAL A 430 -14.38 19.28 -10.90
CA VAL A 430 -13.40 18.59 -10.07
C VAL A 430 -13.92 17.20 -9.73
N PHE A 431 -13.18 16.17 -10.11
CA PHE A 431 -13.46 14.78 -9.78
C PHE A 431 -12.67 14.39 -8.53
N VAL A 432 -13.37 13.94 -7.50
CA VAL A 432 -12.80 13.56 -6.20
C VAL A 432 -12.70 12.04 -6.13
N VAL A 433 -11.47 11.52 -6.15
CA VAL A 433 -11.15 10.08 -6.18
C VAL A 433 -10.24 9.73 -5.00
N HIS A 434 -9.78 8.47 -4.94
CA HIS A 434 -8.75 8.01 -4.02
C HIS A 434 -9.03 8.35 -2.55
N GLY A 435 -10.17 7.89 -2.07
CA GLY A 435 -10.69 8.15 -0.73
C GLY A 435 -11.80 7.15 -0.40
N GLU A 436 -12.03 6.88 0.89
CA GLU A 436 -13.11 5.97 1.28
C GLU A 436 -14.48 6.50 0.83
N ASP A 437 -15.43 5.59 0.60
CA ASP A 437 -16.81 5.85 0.12
C ASP A 437 -17.45 7.16 0.61
N LYS A 438 -17.44 7.42 1.91
CA LYS A 438 -18.03 8.65 2.47
C LYS A 438 -17.10 9.85 2.44
N VAL A 439 -15.78 9.62 2.43
CA VAL A 439 -14.76 10.67 2.46
C VAL A 439 -14.74 11.39 1.12
N THR A 440 -14.82 10.66 0.00
CA THR A 440 -14.89 11.26 -1.35
C THR A 440 -16.13 12.15 -1.50
N GLU A 441 -17.30 11.67 -1.08
CA GLU A 441 -18.55 12.44 -1.10
C GLU A 441 -18.46 13.71 -0.23
N GLN A 442 -18.02 13.55 1.02
CA GLN A 442 -17.88 14.67 1.96
C GLN A 442 -16.89 15.72 1.47
N PHE A 443 -15.78 15.28 0.88
CA PHE A 443 -14.78 16.20 0.37
C PHE A 443 -15.24 16.91 -0.90
N ALA A 444 -15.97 16.22 -1.79
CA ALA A 444 -16.61 16.86 -2.95
C ALA A 444 -17.60 17.95 -2.50
N ASP A 445 -18.44 17.67 -1.51
CA ASP A 445 -19.35 18.68 -0.95
C ASP A 445 -18.59 19.83 -0.26
N HIS A 446 -17.52 19.53 0.46
CA HIS A 446 -16.64 20.55 1.05
C HIS A 446 -16.04 21.48 -0.01
N LEU A 447 -15.61 20.98 -1.17
CA LEU A 447 -15.11 21.82 -2.27
C LEU A 447 -16.20 22.70 -2.91
N LYS A 448 -17.43 22.19 -3.01
CA LYS A 448 -18.59 23.00 -3.45
C LYS A 448 -18.85 24.14 -2.47
N ASP A 449 -18.87 23.84 -1.18
CA ASP A 449 -19.24 24.80 -0.14
C ASP A 449 -18.14 25.85 0.10
N THR A 450 -16.87 25.45 0.04
CA THR A 450 -15.74 26.33 0.39
C THR A 450 -15.14 27.09 -0.79
N LEU A 451 -15.01 26.44 -1.95
CA LEU A 451 -14.41 27.04 -3.16
C LEU A 451 -15.43 27.36 -4.24
N GLY A 452 -16.69 26.97 -4.05
CA GLY A 452 -17.73 27.14 -5.06
C GLY A 452 -17.51 26.26 -6.29
N TYR A 453 -16.71 25.20 -6.21
CA TYR A 453 -16.38 24.35 -7.36
C TYR A 453 -17.55 23.43 -7.75
N ASP A 454 -17.65 23.06 -9.04
CA ASP A 454 -18.50 21.94 -9.43
C ASP A 454 -17.71 20.65 -9.18
N ALA A 455 -17.93 20.02 -8.03
CA ALA A 455 -17.19 18.83 -7.62
C ALA A 455 -18.08 17.59 -7.62
N TYR A 456 -17.53 16.45 -8.03
CA TYR A 456 -18.24 15.18 -8.12
C TYR A 456 -17.33 14.03 -7.70
N ALA A 457 -17.84 13.10 -6.89
CA ALA A 457 -17.17 11.85 -6.57
C ALA A 457 -17.67 10.77 -7.56
N PRO A 458 -16.85 10.35 -8.54
CA PRO A 458 -17.27 9.37 -9.53
C PRO A 458 -17.28 7.96 -8.96
N PHE A 459 -18.19 7.13 -9.48
CA PHE A 459 -18.24 5.69 -9.23
C PHE A 459 -17.46 4.91 -10.31
N PRO A 460 -16.99 3.68 -10.02
CA PRO A 460 -16.35 2.84 -11.02
C PRO A 460 -17.22 2.66 -12.28
N GLY A 461 -16.70 3.07 -13.44
CA GLY A 461 -17.35 3.03 -14.75
C GLY A 461 -18.01 4.32 -15.20
N ASP A 462 -18.08 5.33 -14.32
CA ASP A 462 -18.51 6.68 -14.72
C ASP A 462 -17.61 7.18 -15.86
N ALA A 463 -18.24 7.74 -16.90
CA ALA A 463 -17.52 8.33 -18.02
C ALA A 463 -18.09 9.69 -18.40
N PHE A 464 -17.19 10.62 -18.72
CA PHE A 464 -17.51 12.01 -19.04
C PHE A 464 -16.89 12.39 -20.39
N ASP A 465 -17.71 13.00 -21.23
CA ASP A 465 -17.21 13.71 -22.41
C ASP A 465 -16.63 15.05 -21.96
N LEU A 466 -15.32 15.21 -22.14
CA LEU A 466 -14.61 16.38 -21.63
C LEU A 466 -14.80 17.63 -22.51
N VAL A 467 -15.32 17.48 -23.74
CA VAL A 467 -15.65 18.59 -24.63
C VAL A 467 -16.98 19.21 -24.23
N THR A 468 -18.01 18.39 -23.99
CA THR A 468 -19.34 18.86 -23.59
C THR A 468 -19.48 19.06 -22.08
N GLY A 469 -18.68 18.34 -21.28
CA GLY A 469 -18.78 18.28 -19.83
C GLY A 469 -19.88 17.33 -19.33
N GLU A 470 -20.55 16.60 -20.22
CA GLU A 470 -21.67 15.72 -19.90
C GLU A 470 -21.17 14.33 -19.47
N GLN A 471 -21.89 13.73 -18.52
CA GLN A 471 -21.71 12.32 -18.17
C GLN A 471 -22.34 11.45 -19.26
N VAL A 472 -21.51 10.69 -19.97
CA VAL A 472 -21.94 9.82 -21.08
C VAL A 472 -22.22 8.40 -20.64
N ARG A 473 -21.73 7.99 -19.46
CA ARG A 473 -22.05 6.71 -18.83
C ARG A 473 -22.07 6.83 -17.31
N GLU A 474 -23.08 6.23 -16.70
CA GLU A 474 -23.16 6.04 -15.25
C GLU A 474 -22.49 4.72 -14.87
N GLY A 475 -21.58 4.79 -13.90
CA GLY A 475 -20.85 3.67 -13.33
C GLY A 475 -21.67 2.84 -12.35
N SER A 476 -21.08 1.74 -11.90
CA SER A 476 -21.71 0.84 -10.96
C SER A 476 -21.60 1.36 -9.53
N LYS A 477 -22.76 1.48 -8.87
CA LYS A 477 -22.89 1.69 -7.42
C LYS A 477 -23.02 0.36 -6.66
N GLU A 478 -22.90 -0.76 -7.36
CA GLU A 478 -23.00 -2.08 -6.75
C GLU A 478 -21.75 -2.36 -5.92
N ARG A 479 -21.96 -2.50 -4.62
CA ARG A 479 -20.89 -2.96 -3.73
C ARG A 479 -20.46 -4.34 -4.16
N ALA A 480 -19.15 -4.60 -4.20
CA ALA A 480 -18.62 -5.92 -4.43
C ALA A 480 -19.35 -6.89 -3.50
N GLU A 481 -19.92 -7.97 -4.07
CA GLU A 481 -20.42 -9.05 -3.25
C GLU A 481 -19.25 -9.43 -2.34
N LYS A 482 -19.43 -9.30 -1.01
CA LYS A 482 -18.48 -9.90 -0.09
C LYS A 482 -18.36 -11.34 -0.55
N LYS A 483 -17.22 -11.70 -1.16
CA LYS A 483 -16.80 -13.09 -1.23
C LYS A 483 -16.97 -13.53 0.20
N THR A 484 -18.01 -14.32 0.43
CA THR A 484 -18.24 -14.95 1.71
C THR A 484 -17.12 -15.95 1.79
N THR A 485 -15.93 -15.47 2.16
CA THR A 485 -15.04 -16.21 3.02
C THR A 485 -15.95 -16.59 4.16
N GLU A 486 -16.41 -17.85 4.11
CA GLU A 486 -17.29 -18.45 5.07
C GLU A 486 -16.90 -17.89 6.43
N LYS A 487 -17.84 -17.13 7.04
CA LYS A 487 -17.68 -16.60 8.38
C LYS A 487 -17.15 -17.75 9.23
N SER A 488 -15.87 -17.72 9.53
CA SER A 488 -15.18 -18.58 10.49
C SER A 488 -15.60 -18.13 11.89
N ARG A 489 -16.91 -18.04 12.13
CA ARG A 489 -17.48 -17.62 13.40
C ARG A 489 -17.83 -18.86 14.18
N ALA A 490 -16.85 -19.41 14.90
CA ALA A 490 -16.97 -20.24 16.11
C ALA A 490 -17.84 -21.53 16.07
N ALA A 491 -18.72 -21.71 15.10
CA ALA A 491 -19.57 -22.88 14.90
C ALA A 491 -18.79 -24.06 14.30
N SER A 492 -17.72 -23.77 13.53
CA SER A 492 -16.95 -24.84 12.88
C SER A 492 -16.23 -25.73 13.89
N ASN A 493 -15.83 -25.25 15.06
CA ASN A 493 -15.14 -26.10 16.04
C ASN A 493 -16.06 -27.18 16.65
N VAL A 494 -17.34 -26.87 16.89
CA VAL A 494 -18.29 -27.86 17.44
C VAL A 494 -18.79 -28.80 16.36
N PHE A 495 -19.07 -28.28 15.16
CA PHE A 495 -19.48 -29.10 14.02
C PHE A 495 -18.34 -29.99 13.50
N ALA A 496 -17.11 -29.49 13.44
CA ALA A 496 -15.93 -30.29 13.13
C ALA A 496 -15.69 -31.38 14.19
N ARG A 497 -15.94 -31.09 15.48
CA ARG A 497 -15.89 -32.11 16.54
C ARG A 497 -16.94 -33.20 16.33
N LEU A 498 -18.14 -32.85 15.87
CA LEU A 498 -19.20 -33.81 15.53
C LEU A 498 -18.83 -34.67 14.31
N LEU A 499 -18.30 -34.05 13.24
CA LEU A 499 -17.80 -34.78 12.06
C LEU A 499 -16.67 -35.74 12.42
N ALA A 500 -15.70 -35.31 13.24
CA ALA A 500 -14.62 -36.17 13.72
C ALA A 500 -15.12 -37.35 14.57
N ALA A 501 -16.15 -37.12 15.40
CA ALA A 501 -16.81 -38.20 16.15
C ALA A 501 -17.50 -39.22 15.22
N GLY A 502 -18.16 -38.75 14.15
CA GLY A 502 -18.76 -39.60 13.12
C GLY A 502 -17.72 -40.45 12.36
N GLN A 503 -16.60 -39.85 11.96
CA GLN A 503 -15.49 -40.59 11.32
C GLN A 503 -14.89 -41.65 12.24
N ARG A 504 -14.78 -41.35 13.55
CA ARG A 504 -14.35 -42.33 14.54
C ARG A 504 -15.36 -43.46 14.69
N LEU A 505 -16.67 -43.18 14.68
CA LEU A 505 -17.71 -44.21 14.74
C LEU A 505 -17.62 -45.15 13.52
N LEU A 506 -17.46 -44.61 12.30
CA LEU A 506 -17.24 -45.42 11.09
C LEU A 506 -16.00 -46.31 11.22
N THR A 507 -14.92 -45.80 11.80
CA THR A 507 -13.72 -46.61 12.07
C THR A 507 -14.01 -47.76 13.05
N VAL A 508 -14.85 -47.54 14.06
CA VAL A 508 -15.27 -48.60 15.00
C VAL A 508 -16.15 -49.62 14.32
N ILE A 509 -17.11 -49.19 13.49
CA ILE A 509 -17.98 -50.10 12.70
C ILE A 509 -17.13 -51.04 11.85
N ASN A 510 -16.14 -50.51 11.12
CA ASN A 510 -15.25 -51.34 10.30
C ASN A 510 -14.42 -52.34 11.13
N LYS A 511 -14.06 -52.00 12.37
CA LYS A 511 -13.35 -52.93 13.28
C LYS A 511 -14.24 -54.03 13.84
N CYS A 512 -15.55 -53.85 13.82
CA CYS A 512 -16.51 -54.86 14.27
C CYS A 512 -16.85 -55.90 13.18
N GLU A 513 -16.30 -55.76 11.98
CA GLU A 513 -16.46 -56.73 10.91
C GLU A 513 -15.98 -58.12 11.37
N GLY A 514 -16.88 -59.11 11.32
CA GLY A 514 -16.64 -60.47 11.81
C GLY A 514 -17.11 -60.76 13.26
N MET A 515 -17.69 -59.78 13.96
CA MET A 515 -18.33 -60.03 15.27
C MET A 515 -19.66 -60.80 15.15
N PRO A 516 -20.16 -61.42 16.24
CA PRO A 516 -21.43 -62.15 16.22
C PRO A 516 -22.61 -61.26 15.80
N ASN A 517 -23.49 -61.77 14.91
CA ASN A 517 -24.66 -61.04 14.38
C ASN A 517 -25.55 -60.42 15.47
N LYS A 518 -25.67 -61.08 16.63
CA LYS A 518 -26.46 -60.57 17.76
C LYS A 518 -25.85 -59.29 18.37
N GLU A 519 -24.53 -59.17 18.39
CA GLU A 519 -23.83 -57.99 18.90
C GLU A 519 -23.81 -56.87 17.86
N LEU A 520 -23.62 -57.21 16.58
CA LEU A 520 -23.75 -56.27 15.47
C LEU A 520 -25.15 -55.66 15.40
N GLY A 521 -26.20 -56.47 15.59
CA GLY A 521 -27.59 -55.99 15.67
C GLY A 521 -27.79 -54.99 16.81
N LYS A 522 -27.34 -55.34 18.03
CA LYS A 522 -27.41 -54.41 19.18
C LYS A 522 -26.66 -53.11 18.95
N PHE A 523 -25.49 -53.16 18.30
CA PHE A 523 -24.70 -51.96 18.01
C PHE A 523 -25.38 -51.08 16.96
N ALA A 524 -25.96 -51.69 15.92
CA ALA A 524 -26.77 -50.97 14.94
C ALA A 524 -27.99 -50.30 15.58
N ASP A 525 -28.70 -50.99 16.48
CA ASP A 525 -29.83 -50.43 17.22
C ASP A 525 -29.44 -49.21 18.08
N GLN A 526 -28.25 -49.24 18.70
CA GLN A 526 -27.71 -48.11 19.47
C GLN A 526 -27.38 -46.91 18.58
N ILE A 527 -26.81 -47.13 17.39
CA ILE A 527 -26.54 -46.07 16.43
C ILE A 527 -27.86 -45.48 15.90
N ASN A 528 -28.84 -46.33 15.55
CA ASN A 528 -30.15 -45.88 15.10
C ASN A 528 -30.89 -45.10 16.18
N ALA A 529 -30.82 -45.52 17.45
CA ALA A 529 -31.39 -44.77 18.57
C ALA A 529 -30.71 -43.41 18.76
N LEU A 530 -29.39 -43.33 18.55
CA LEU A 530 -28.66 -42.07 18.55
C LEU A 530 -29.11 -41.17 17.39
N CYS A 531 -29.25 -41.71 16.18
CA CYS A 531 -29.75 -40.97 15.01
C CYS A 531 -31.16 -40.43 15.28
N ASN A 532 -32.11 -41.29 15.68
CA ASN A 532 -33.50 -40.90 15.97
C ASN A 532 -33.61 -39.84 17.07
N LYS A 533 -32.66 -39.77 18.00
CA LYS A 533 -32.63 -38.75 19.07
C LYS A 533 -32.23 -37.36 18.56
N TRP A 534 -31.46 -37.29 17.47
CA TRP A 534 -30.90 -36.05 16.94
C TRP A 534 -31.47 -35.64 15.58
N ASP A 535 -32.21 -36.54 14.92
CA ASP A 535 -33.02 -36.24 13.74
C ASP A 535 -34.18 -35.32 14.15
N ARG A 536 -34.20 -34.10 13.59
CA ARG A 536 -35.16 -33.03 13.95
C ARG A 536 -36.20 -32.83 12.87
#